data_AF-A0A938MPW3-F1
#
_entry.id   AF-A0A938MPW3-F1
#
_cell.length_a   1.000
_cell.length_b   1.000
_cell.length_c   1.000
_cell.angle_alpha   90.00
_cell.angle_beta   90.00
_cell.angle_gamma   90.00
#
_symmetry.space_group_name_H-M   'P 1'
#
loop_
_entity.id
_entity.type
_entity.pdbx_description
1 polymer ?
#
loop_
_entity_poly.entity_id
_entity_poly.type
_entity_poly.pdbx_seq_one_letter_code
_entity_poly.pdbx_strand_id
1 'polypeptide(L)'
;MTGIPHVLRVLEHTENGLLRDVAVLHLCLCTQGCFGAPLSVEDPFVAQHRWGLAYDDLKSSGKAVPRKSPFSPRAGMRLDPDMAKAIAKLAQIDDLTRRLPGKDCGLCGAPTCSAFAEDVALRRAPQTACRCLGDQETKP
;
A
#
# COMPACT_ATOMS: atom_id res chain seq x y z
N MET A 1 9.28 6.59 -11.56
CA MET A 1 9.97 5.77 -10.54
C MET A 1 9.21 4.47 -10.33
N THR A 2 9.88 3.33 -10.20
CA THR A 2 9.24 2.00 -10.17
C THR A 2 9.56 1.22 -8.89
N GLY A 3 8.57 0.50 -8.37
CA GLY A 3 8.68 -0.36 -7.19
C GLY A 3 8.11 0.29 -5.92
N ILE A 4 7.31 -0.47 -5.15
CA ILE A 4 6.69 -0.03 -3.89
C ILE A 4 7.71 0.61 -2.94
N PRO A 5 8.89 0.00 -2.65
CA PRO A 5 9.83 0.59 -1.70
C PRO A 5 10.35 1.97 -2.11
N HIS A 6 10.55 2.20 -3.42
CA HIS A 6 11.00 3.51 -3.93
C HIS A 6 9.88 4.54 -3.91
N VAL A 7 8.65 4.13 -4.27
CA VAL A 7 7.48 5.00 -4.20
C VAL A 7 7.25 5.50 -2.78
N LEU A 8 7.29 4.61 -1.78
CA LEU A 8 7.13 4.97 -0.37
C LEU A 8 8.18 6.00 0.06
N ARG A 9 9.47 5.73 -0.23
CA ARG A 9 10.56 6.65 0.10
C ARG A 9 10.34 8.04 -0.51
N VAL A 10 9.94 8.12 -1.77
CA VAL A 10 9.71 9.42 -2.43
C VAL A 10 8.52 10.16 -1.84
N LEU A 11 7.46 9.44 -1.47
CA LEU A 11 6.33 10.05 -0.77
C LEU A 11 6.75 10.61 0.59
N GLU A 12 7.56 9.88 1.36
CA GLU A 12 8.14 10.40 2.62
C GLU A 12 8.98 11.66 2.40
N HIS A 13 9.82 11.69 1.36
CA HIS A 13 10.61 12.89 1.03
C HIS A 13 9.72 14.07 0.63
N THR A 14 8.61 13.78 -0.06
CA THR A 14 7.62 14.80 -0.43
C THR A 14 6.93 15.37 0.81
N GLU A 15 6.50 14.51 1.73
CA GLU A 15 5.87 14.89 3.00
C GLU A 15 6.82 15.68 3.90
N ASN A 16 8.11 15.31 3.93
CA ASN A 16 9.16 16.03 4.64
C ASN A 16 9.56 17.36 3.95
N GLY A 17 8.95 17.69 2.81
CA GLY A 17 9.18 18.94 2.09
C GLY A 17 10.55 19.00 1.40
N LEU A 18 11.16 17.85 1.10
CA LEU A 18 12.46 17.74 0.43
C LEU A 18 12.37 17.82 -1.11
N LEU A 19 11.16 17.75 -1.68
CA LEU A 19 10.92 17.73 -3.13
C LEU A 19 10.01 18.88 -3.60
N ARG A 20 10.26 20.10 -3.10
CA ARG A 20 9.44 21.29 -3.42
C ARG A 20 9.63 21.79 -4.86
N ASP A 21 10.70 21.37 -5.52
CA ASP A 21 11.08 21.68 -6.90
C ASP A 21 10.44 20.72 -7.93
N VAL A 22 9.73 19.69 -7.48
CA VAL A 22 9.09 18.70 -8.35
C VAL A 22 7.59 19.01 -8.51
N ALA A 23 7.16 19.31 -9.75
CA ALA A 23 5.76 19.61 -10.05
C ALA A 23 4.88 18.36 -10.19
N VAL A 24 5.44 17.24 -10.66
CA VAL A 24 4.69 16.01 -10.97
C VAL A 24 5.46 14.79 -10.52
N LEU A 25 4.76 13.87 -9.84
CA LEU A 25 5.28 12.56 -9.45
C LEU A 25 4.62 11.46 -10.30
N HIS A 26 5.41 10.75 -11.08
CA HIS A 26 4.98 9.53 -11.77
C HIS A 26 5.42 8.29 -10.97
N LEU A 27 4.48 7.78 -10.17
CA LEU A 27 4.67 6.67 -9.24
C LEU A 27 4.20 5.36 -9.86
N CYS A 28 5.08 4.38 -10.00
CA CYS A 28 4.73 3.04 -10.47
C CYS A 28 5.01 2.01 -9.36
N LEU A 29 3.99 1.25 -8.96
CA LEU A 29 4.10 0.33 -7.82
C LEU A 29 4.94 -0.91 -8.14
N CYS A 30 4.79 -1.47 -9.34
CA CYS A 30 5.59 -2.62 -9.75
C CYS A 30 6.97 -2.18 -10.24
N THR A 31 7.99 -3.03 -10.03
CA THR A 31 9.30 -2.90 -10.67
C THR A 31 9.10 -2.94 -12.19
N GLN A 32 9.76 -2.07 -12.96
CA GLN A 32 9.48 -1.90 -14.41
C GLN A 32 8.06 -1.43 -14.77
N GLY A 33 7.33 -0.84 -13.81
CA GLY A 33 5.98 -0.33 -14.07
C GLY A 33 4.98 -1.43 -14.36
N CYS A 34 3.96 -1.16 -15.16
CA CYS A 34 2.90 -2.14 -15.46
C CYS A 34 3.44 -3.42 -16.12
N PHE A 35 4.61 -3.38 -16.77
CA PHE A 35 5.23 -4.55 -17.39
C PHE A 35 5.76 -5.57 -16.38
N GLY A 36 6.16 -5.14 -15.17
CA GLY A 36 6.59 -6.05 -14.10
C GLY A 36 5.47 -6.46 -13.16
N ALA A 37 4.23 -6.49 -13.64
CA ALA A 37 3.12 -7.00 -12.86
C ALA A 37 3.36 -8.48 -12.50
N PRO A 38 3.12 -8.92 -11.25
CA PRO A 38 3.36 -10.31 -10.84
C PRO A 38 2.56 -11.37 -11.62
N LEU A 39 1.48 -10.94 -12.27
CA LEU A 39 0.60 -11.80 -13.08
C LEU A 39 0.86 -11.66 -14.59
N SER A 40 1.92 -10.92 -14.99
CA SER A 40 2.34 -10.88 -16.38
C SER A 40 2.90 -12.25 -16.79
N VAL A 41 2.40 -12.77 -17.91
CA VAL A 41 2.88 -14.03 -18.52
C VAL A 41 4.18 -13.85 -19.31
N GLU A 42 4.51 -12.60 -19.65
CA GLU A 42 5.69 -12.24 -20.43
C GLU A 42 6.76 -11.60 -19.54
N ASP A 43 8.03 -11.78 -19.93
CA ASP A 43 9.16 -11.09 -19.31
C ASP A 43 8.98 -9.56 -19.38
N PRO A 44 9.21 -8.83 -18.27
CA PRO A 44 8.97 -7.38 -18.22
C PRO A 44 9.77 -6.57 -19.25
N PHE A 45 11.00 -6.96 -19.57
CA PHE A 45 11.84 -6.24 -20.53
C PHE A 45 11.39 -6.49 -21.96
N VAL A 46 10.98 -7.72 -22.27
CA VAL A 46 10.40 -8.06 -23.59
C VAL A 46 9.08 -7.32 -23.81
N ALA A 47 8.19 -7.35 -22.82
CA ALA A 47 6.91 -6.64 -22.89
C ALA A 47 7.09 -5.13 -23.07
N GLN A 48 8.03 -4.53 -22.32
CA GLN A 48 8.36 -3.12 -22.43
C GLN A 48 8.93 -2.75 -23.81
N HIS A 49 9.83 -3.57 -24.36
CA HIS A 49 10.39 -3.35 -25.69
C HIS A 49 9.30 -3.38 -26.77
N ARG A 50 8.43 -4.41 -26.75
CA ARG A 50 7.31 -4.54 -27.69
C ARG A 50 6.32 -3.39 -27.57
N TRP A 51 6.02 -2.97 -26.36
CA TRP A 51 5.20 -1.78 -26.13
C TRP A 51 5.84 -0.54 -26.76
N GLY A 52 7.14 -0.34 -26.58
CA GLY A 52 7.87 0.79 -27.18
C GLY A 52 7.73 0.85 -28.70
N LEU A 53 7.73 -0.29 -29.39
CA LEU A 53 7.52 -0.36 -30.84
C LEU A 53 6.09 0.00 -31.26
N ALA A 54 5.10 -0.32 -30.44
CA ALA A 54 3.69 -0.02 -30.72
C ALA A 54 3.27 1.38 -30.23
N TYR A 55 4.03 1.98 -29.33
CA TYR A 55 3.63 3.20 -28.63
C TYR A 55 3.54 4.43 -29.54
N ASP A 56 4.45 4.55 -30.51
CA ASP A 56 4.48 5.70 -31.43
C ASP A 56 3.20 5.81 -32.29
N ASP A 57 2.52 4.69 -32.53
CA ASP A 57 1.25 4.65 -33.27
C ASP A 57 0.02 4.93 -32.38
N LEU A 58 0.18 4.88 -31.05
CA LEU A 58 -0.88 5.09 -30.06
C LEU A 58 -1.03 6.59 -29.73
N LYS A 59 -1.69 7.34 -30.63
CA LYS A 59 -2.22 8.68 -30.29
C LYS A 59 -3.39 8.56 -29.33
N SER A 60 -3.12 8.60 -28.02
CA SER A 60 -4.16 8.76 -27.01
C SER A 60 -4.11 10.14 -26.38
N SER A 61 -5.23 10.86 -26.40
CA SER A 61 -5.41 12.07 -25.59
C SER A 61 -6.16 11.69 -24.33
N GLY A 62 -5.45 11.66 -23.20
CA GLY A 62 -6.08 11.51 -21.89
C GLY A 62 -6.70 12.83 -21.46
N LYS A 63 -7.96 12.81 -21.00
CA LYS A 63 -8.51 13.95 -20.26
C LYS A 63 -8.11 13.80 -18.79
N ALA A 64 -7.48 14.84 -18.24
CA ALA A 64 -7.25 14.92 -16.81
C ALA A 64 -8.62 14.89 -16.09
N VAL A 65 -8.79 13.98 -15.13
CA VAL A 65 -9.98 13.90 -14.30
C VAL A 65 -9.74 14.78 -13.08
N PRO A 66 -10.36 15.97 -12.97
CA PRO A 66 -10.20 16.80 -11.80
C PRO A 66 -10.81 16.11 -10.58
N ARG A 67 -10.27 16.39 -9.39
CA ARG A 67 -10.90 15.95 -8.15
C ARG A 67 -12.29 16.57 -8.04
N LYS A 68 -13.26 15.78 -7.57
CA LYS A 68 -14.62 16.27 -7.31
C LYS A 68 -14.69 17.24 -6.12
N SER A 69 -13.72 17.19 -5.22
CA SER A 69 -13.66 18.01 -4.02
C SER A 69 -12.25 18.57 -3.76
N PRO A 70 -12.13 19.72 -3.06
CA PRO A 70 -10.84 20.27 -2.66
C PRO A 70 -10.09 19.32 -1.74
N PHE A 71 -8.76 19.42 -1.74
CA PHE A 71 -7.94 18.68 -0.79
C PHE A 71 -8.07 19.28 0.61
N SER A 72 -8.63 18.52 1.55
CA SER A 72 -8.58 18.84 2.98
C SER A 72 -7.55 17.95 3.67
N PRO A 73 -6.70 18.51 4.56
CA PRO A 73 -5.83 17.71 5.40
C PRO A 73 -6.66 16.67 6.14
N ARG A 74 -6.22 15.41 6.11
CA ARG A 74 -6.84 14.38 6.97
C ARG A 74 -6.36 14.63 8.39
N ALA A 75 -7.24 14.50 9.37
CA ALA A 75 -6.81 14.43 10.76
C ALA A 75 -5.77 13.32 10.89
N GLY A 76 -4.67 13.59 11.60
CA GLY A 76 -3.62 12.60 11.84
C GLY A 76 -4.21 11.30 12.42
N MET A 77 -3.57 10.17 12.12
CA MET A 77 -4.04 8.87 12.56
C MET A 77 -4.04 8.81 14.10
N ARG A 78 -5.22 8.60 14.71
CA ARG A 78 -5.37 8.41 16.16
C ARG A 78 -6.22 7.16 16.38
N LEU A 79 -5.79 6.31 17.31
CA LEU A 79 -6.54 5.10 17.66
C LEU A 79 -7.86 5.43 18.38
N ASP A 80 -7.85 6.43 19.25
CA ASP A 80 -9.03 6.95 19.94
C ASP A 80 -8.78 8.42 20.35
N PRO A 81 -9.82 9.27 20.43
CA PRO A 81 -9.69 10.59 21.06
C PRO A 81 -9.34 10.53 22.55
N ASP A 82 -9.80 9.51 23.28
CA ASP A 82 -9.48 9.30 24.69
C ASP A 82 -8.16 8.51 24.83
N MET A 83 -7.20 9.06 25.58
CA MET A 83 -5.88 8.46 25.72
C MET A 83 -5.92 7.07 26.38
N ALA A 84 -6.76 6.86 27.38
CA ALA A 84 -6.87 5.57 28.06
C ALA A 84 -7.42 4.51 27.11
N LYS A 85 -8.44 4.86 26.30
CA LYS A 85 -8.95 3.97 25.25
C LYS A 85 -7.94 3.73 24.14
N ALA A 86 -7.15 4.73 23.76
CA ALA A 86 -6.09 4.57 22.77
C ALA A 86 -5.01 3.58 23.25
N ILE A 87 -4.60 3.67 24.51
CA ILE A 87 -3.65 2.72 25.13
C ILE A 87 -4.25 1.31 25.16
N ALA A 88 -5.52 1.17 25.53
CA ALA A 88 -6.20 -0.12 25.52
C ALA A 88 -6.25 -0.74 24.10
N LYS A 89 -6.52 0.06 23.07
CA LYS A 89 -6.48 -0.37 21.67
C LYS A 89 -5.07 -0.77 21.26
N LEU A 90 -4.03 -0.03 21.66
CA LEU A 90 -2.64 -0.39 21.38
C LEU A 90 -2.30 -1.77 21.96
N ALA A 91 -2.68 -2.03 23.22
CA ALA A 91 -2.48 -3.33 23.85
C ALA A 91 -3.24 -4.46 23.12
N GLN A 92 -4.44 -4.17 22.61
CA GLN A 92 -5.20 -5.11 21.78
C GLN A 92 -4.50 -5.41 20.45
N ILE A 93 -3.92 -4.40 19.79
CA ILE A 93 -3.16 -4.57 18.55
C ILE A 93 -1.95 -5.47 18.80
N ASP A 94 -1.22 -5.25 19.89
CA ASP A 94 -0.06 -6.08 20.26
C ASP A 94 -0.44 -7.54 20.50
N ASP A 95 -1.54 -7.81 21.22
CA ASP A 95 -2.04 -9.18 21.44
C ASP A 95 -2.41 -9.86 20.11
N LEU A 96 -3.18 -9.17 19.27
CA LEU A 96 -3.60 -9.69 17.97
C LEU A 96 -2.41 -9.95 17.06
N THR A 97 -1.44 -9.05 17.03
CA THR A 97 -0.22 -9.20 16.21
C THR A 97 0.57 -10.44 16.61
N ARG A 98 0.65 -10.77 17.90
CA ARG A 98 1.31 -12.00 18.38
C ARG A 98 0.56 -13.28 18.00
N ARG A 99 -0.76 -13.21 17.90
CA ARG A 99 -1.63 -14.35 17.56
C ARG A 99 -1.75 -14.59 16.06
N LEU A 100 -1.46 -13.57 15.25
CA LEU A 100 -1.49 -13.68 13.80
C LEU A 100 -0.26 -14.44 13.28
N PRO A 101 -0.35 -15.08 12.08
CA PRO A 101 0.73 -15.90 11.54
C PRO A 101 2.03 -15.15 11.22
N GLY A 102 2.02 -13.82 11.14
CA GLY A 102 3.20 -13.01 10.80
C GLY A 102 3.73 -13.20 9.37
N LYS A 103 2.93 -13.76 8.46
CA LYS A 103 3.32 -14.04 7.05
C LYS A 103 3.24 -12.83 6.12
N ASP A 104 2.58 -11.75 6.55
CA ASP A 104 2.36 -10.53 5.75
C ASP A 104 1.88 -10.81 4.30
N CYS A 105 0.99 -11.80 4.16
CA CYS A 105 0.58 -12.33 2.85
C CYS A 105 -0.43 -11.47 2.08
N GLY A 106 -1.01 -10.45 2.71
CA GLY A 106 -1.97 -9.54 2.06
C GLY A 106 -3.36 -10.12 1.76
N LEU A 107 -3.65 -11.39 2.06
CA LEU A 107 -4.91 -12.05 1.70
C LEU A 107 -6.16 -11.44 2.36
N CYS A 108 -6.00 -10.79 3.51
CA CYS A 108 -7.09 -10.06 4.19
C CYS A 108 -7.27 -8.62 3.69
N GLY A 109 -6.45 -8.16 2.74
CA GLY A 109 -6.46 -6.80 2.21
C GLY A 109 -5.58 -5.79 2.97
N ALA A 110 -5.00 -6.19 4.11
CA ALA A 110 -4.03 -5.39 4.84
C ALA A 110 -2.59 -5.74 4.41
N PRO A 111 -1.66 -4.78 4.32
CA PRO A 111 -0.30 -5.02 3.82
C PRO A 111 0.57 -5.85 4.77
N THR A 112 0.30 -5.82 6.07
CA THR A 112 1.02 -6.61 7.09
C THR A 112 0.04 -7.14 8.13
N CYS A 113 0.44 -8.17 8.88
CA CYS A 113 -0.33 -8.71 10.00
C CYS A 113 -0.54 -7.64 11.09
N SER A 114 0.45 -6.78 11.34
CA SER A 114 0.31 -5.66 12.28
C SER A 114 -0.73 -4.64 11.81
N ALA A 115 -0.73 -4.28 10.52
CA ALA A 115 -1.76 -3.42 9.95
C ALA A 115 -3.16 -4.06 10.05
N PHE A 116 -3.27 -5.36 9.82
CA PHE A 116 -4.53 -6.09 10.02
C PHE A 116 -4.99 -6.10 11.49
N ALA A 117 -4.06 -6.26 12.44
CA ALA A 117 -4.37 -6.19 13.86
C ALA A 117 -4.95 -4.82 14.25
N GLU A 118 -4.40 -3.73 13.69
CA GLU A 118 -4.96 -2.38 13.82
C GLU A 118 -6.37 -2.28 13.27
N ASP A 119 -6.62 -2.81 12.06
CA ASP A 119 -7.95 -2.82 11.45
C ASP A 119 -8.99 -3.54 12.29
N VAL A 120 -8.61 -4.67 12.91
CA VAL A 120 -9.46 -5.39 13.84
C VAL A 120 -9.72 -4.60 15.12
N ALA A 121 -8.68 -4.02 15.72
CA ALA A 121 -8.81 -3.23 16.95
C ALA A 121 -9.68 -1.98 16.76
N LEU A 122 -9.63 -1.38 15.56
CA LEU A 122 -10.47 -0.24 15.17
C LEU A 122 -11.82 -0.64 14.58
N ARG A 123 -12.15 -1.93 14.55
CA ARG A 123 -13.41 -2.48 13.98
C ARG A 123 -13.62 -2.13 12.51
N ARG A 124 -12.53 -1.91 11.76
CA ARG A 124 -12.54 -1.75 10.30
C ARG A 124 -12.64 -3.08 9.58
N ALA A 125 -12.20 -4.17 10.22
CA ALA A 125 -12.31 -5.54 9.71
C ALA A 125 -12.65 -6.54 10.83
N PRO A 126 -13.40 -7.63 10.52
CA PRO A 126 -13.58 -8.74 11.46
C PRO A 126 -12.31 -9.62 11.51
N GLN A 127 -12.06 -10.25 12.67
CA GLN A 127 -10.92 -11.19 12.82
C GLN A 127 -10.95 -12.34 11.81
N THR A 128 -12.15 -12.79 11.43
CA THR A 128 -12.37 -13.88 10.46
C THR A 128 -11.95 -13.53 9.03
N ALA A 129 -11.59 -12.27 8.75
CA ALA A 129 -11.04 -11.88 7.45
C ALA A 129 -9.62 -12.43 7.22
N CYS A 130 -8.88 -12.80 8.27
CA CYS A 130 -7.59 -13.47 8.11
C CYS A 130 -7.79 -14.93 7.71
N ARG A 131 -7.44 -15.27 6.46
CA ARG A 131 -7.56 -16.64 5.93
C ARG A 131 -6.52 -17.61 6.45
N CYS A 132 -5.42 -17.11 6.99
CA CYS A 132 -4.31 -17.91 7.52
C CYS A 132 -4.39 -18.07 9.04
N LEU A 133 -5.47 -17.61 9.69
CA LEU A 133 -5.60 -17.67 11.14
C LEU A 133 -5.60 -19.13 11.60
N GLY A 134 -4.61 -19.51 12.41
CA GLY A 134 -4.44 -20.90 12.88
C GLY A 134 -3.38 -21.72 12.12
N ASP A 135 -2.87 -21.21 11.00
CA ASP A 135 -1.73 -21.81 10.29
C ASP A 135 -0.43 -21.52 11.05
N GLN A 136 -0.15 -22.34 12.07
CA GLN A 136 1.10 -22.31 12.83
C GLN A 136 2.23 -22.98 12.02
N GLU A 137 2.73 -22.30 10.98
CA GLU A 137 4.09 -22.60 10.52
C GLU A 137 5.05 -21.93 11.49
N THR A 138 5.86 -22.76 12.16
CA THR A 138 6.88 -22.35 13.14
C THR A 138 7.67 -21.16 12.64
N LYS A 139 7.57 -20.05 13.37
CA LYS A 139 8.41 -18.86 13.21
C LYS A 139 9.89 -19.31 13.29
N PRO A 140 10.75 -19.04 12.29
CA PRO A 140 12.19 -19.28 12.42
C PRO A 140 12.82 -18.39 13.50
#